data_AF-A0A1C5UEN7-F1
#
_entry.id   AF-A0A1C5UEN7-F1
#
_cell.length_a   1.000
_cell.length_b   1.000
_cell.length_c   1.000
_cell.angle_alpha   90.00
_cell.angle_beta   90.00
_cell.angle_gamma   90.00
#
_symmetry.space_group_name_H-M   'P 1'
#
loop_
_entity.id
_entity.type
_entity.pdbx_description
1 polymer ?
#
loop_
_entity_poly.entity_id
_entity_poly.type
_entity_poly.pdbx_seq_one_letter_code
_entity_poly.pdbx_strand_id
1 'polypeptide(L)'
;MAQKRMFTMKIVDSDAFLDMPMSAQCLYFHLNMRADDDGFIGNPKRIMRTVGARDDDMRILVSKRFVLTFDNGVIVIKHWRMHNCISQNRYHETQYTDEKRTLLLKDNKSYSTTHGVPMDDSKMIEAQGGTPVTLEDQVMSAEKPKRNDYPDDFEAFWAEYPKKADKGMAYKKYQARIKSGFSPEELRLAARNYRIECERKHTDSQYIKHAKTFLGDATPFMDYIEKEKSQEPDSNGGADFDKYL
;
A
#
# COMPACT_ATOMS: atom_id res chain seq x y z
N MET A 1 -15.76 3.96 1.36
CA MET A 1 -15.97 3.71 -0.08
C MET A 1 -16.84 2.46 -0.25
N ALA A 2 -17.78 2.47 -1.21
CA ALA A 2 -18.62 1.29 -1.47
C ALA A 2 -17.79 0.15 -2.11
N GLN A 3 -17.87 -1.04 -1.53
CA GLN A 3 -17.30 -2.25 -2.13
C GLN A 3 -18.21 -2.71 -3.28
N LYS A 4 -17.77 -2.51 -4.53
CA LYS A 4 -18.48 -3.02 -5.71
C LYS A 4 -17.91 -4.40 -6.05
N ARG A 5 -18.80 -5.37 -6.29
CA ARG A 5 -18.44 -6.71 -6.76
C ARG A 5 -18.99 -6.89 -8.17
N MET A 6 -18.14 -7.31 -9.09
CA MET A 6 -18.50 -7.59 -10.48
C MET A 6 -18.52 -9.10 -10.72
N PHE A 7 -19.37 -9.54 -11.65
CA PHE A 7 -19.46 -10.93 -12.07
C PHE A 7 -19.24 -11.02 -13.57
N THR A 8 -18.54 -12.05 -14.02
CA THR A 8 -18.32 -12.27 -15.45
C THR A 8 -19.35 -13.26 -15.95
N MET A 9 -20.02 -12.90 -17.04
CA MET A 9 -21.00 -13.78 -17.71
C MET A 9 -20.37 -15.10 -18.14
N LYS A 10 -19.06 -15.15 -18.41
CA LYS A 10 -18.32 -16.39 -18.72
C LYS A 10 -18.46 -17.49 -17.67
N ILE A 11 -18.72 -17.13 -16.42
CA ILE A 11 -18.92 -18.09 -15.33
C ILE A 11 -20.41 -18.24 -15.01
N VAL A 12 -21.15 -17.14 -14.88
CA VAL A 12 -22.56 -17.20 -14.44
C VAL A 12 -23.53 -17.67 -15.53
N ASP A 13 -23.16 -17.53 -16.81
CA ASP A 13 -23.92 -18.06 -17.94
C ASP A 13 -23.34 -19.39 -18.45
N SER A 14 -22.39 -19.99 -17.74
CA SER A 14 -21.85 -21.30 -18.11
C SER A 14 -22.83 -22.41 -17.76
N ASP A 15 -22.96 -23.43 -18.62
CA ASP A 15 -23.81 -24.60 -18.36
C ASP A 15 -23.51 -25.22 -16.99
N ALA A 16 -22.22 -25.35 -16.65
CA ALA A 16 -21.80 -25.90 -15.36
C ALA A 16 -22.38 -25.16 -14.15
N PHE A 17 -22.59 -23.83 -14.28
CA PHE A 17 -23.22 -22.98 -13.26
C PHE A 17 -24.74 -23.05 -13.31
N LEU A 18 -25.32 -22.91 -14.50
CA LEU A 18 -26.77 -22.92 -14.70
C LEU A 18 -27.43 -24.27 -14.36
N ASP A 19 -26.68 -25.37 -14.52
CA ASP A 19 -27.10 -26.72 -14.11
C ASP A 19 -27.18 -26.91 -12.58
N MET A 20 -26.67 -25.98 -11.78
CA MET A 20 -26.76 -26.06 -10.32
C MET A 20 -28.13 -25.61 -9.81
N PRO A 21 -28.61 -26.14 -8.66
CA PRO A 21 -29.81 -25.61 -8.02
C PRO A 21 -29.74 -24.10 -7.75
N MET A 22 -30.87 -23.42 -7.84
CA MET A 22 -30.98 -21.97 -7.58
C MET A 22 -30.43 -21.57 -6.20
N SER A 23 -30.58 -22.43 -5.19
CA SER A 23 -30.03 -22.23 -3.84
C SER A 23 -28.50 -22.21 -3.83
N ALA A 24 -27.84 -23.11 -4.57
CA ALA A 24 -26.39 -23.13 -4.73
C ALA A 24 -25.88 -21.92 -5.54
N GLN A 25 -26.59 -21.53 -6.60
CA GLN A 25 -26.28 -20.32 -7.36
C GLN A 25 -26.40 -19.07 -6.48
N CYS A 26 -27.48 -18.95 -5.71
CA CYS A 26 -27.71 -17.87 -4.76
C CYS A 26 -26.60 -17.80 -3.70
N LEU A 27 -26.21 -18.95 -3.12
CA LEU A 27 -25.11 -19.03 -2.17
C LEU A 27 -23.80 -18.52 -2.80
N TYR A 28 -23.49 -18.93 -4.04
CA TYR A 28 -22.29 -18.47 -4.74
C TYR A 28 -22.23 -16.95 -4.86
N PHE A 29 -23.32 -16.29 -5.25
CA PHE A 29 -23.39 -14.84 -5.32
C PHE A 29 -23.17 -14.20 -3.94
N HIS A 30 -23.83 -14.71 -2.91
CA HIS A 30 -23.70 -14.17 -1.55
C HIS A 30 -22.32 -14.37 -0.92
N LEU A 31 -21.62 -15.44 -1.27
CA LEU A 31 -20.23 -15.65 -0.89
C LEU A 31 -19.34 -14.61 -1.58
N ASN A 32 -19.48 -14.42 -2.90
CA ASN A 32 -18.73 -13.41 -3.66
C ASN A 32 -18.95 -11.98 -3.15
N MET A 33 -20.16 -11.66 -2.68
CA MET A 33 -20.46 -10.35 -2.10
C MET A 33 -19.67 -10.05 -0.83
N ARG A 34 -19.27 -11.09 -0.08
CA ARG A 34 -18.68 -10.99 1.26
C ARG A 34 -17.24 -11.47 1.35
N ALA A 35 -16.68 -11.93 0.24
CA ALA A 35 -15.26 -12.27 0.16
C ALA A 35 -14.40 -11.00 0.26
N ASP A 36 -13.15 -11.17 0.68
CA ASP A 36 -12.14 -10.11 0.68
C ASP A 36 -11.61 -9.83 -0.74
N ASP A 37 -10.57 -9.00 -0.86
CA ASP A 37 -10.02 -8.58 -2.15
C ASP A 37 -9.25 -9.69 -2.91
N ASP A 38 -8.90 -10.78 -2.23
CA ASP A 38 -8.33 -11.99 -2.84
C ASP A 38 -9.37 -13.08 -3.09
N GLY A 39 -10.60 -12.90 -2.61
CA GLY A 39 -11.71 -13.84 -2.78
C GLY A 39 -11.84 -14.84 -1.64
N PHE A 40 -11.17 -14.61 -0.51
CA PHE A 40 -11.21 -15.47 0.66
C PHE A 40 -12.36 -15.12 1.60
N ILE A 41 -12.85 -16.14 2.30
CA ILE A 41 -13.95 -16.06 3.26
C ILE A 41 -13.61 -16.95 4.46
N GLY A 42 -13.43 -16.33 5.63
CA GLY A 42 -13.20 -17.06 6.87
C GLY A 42 -14.43 -17.66 7.52
N ASN A 43 -15.61 -17.05 7.27
CA ASN A 43 -16.86 -17.39 7.99
C ASN A 43 -17.97 -17.88 7.04
N PRO A 44 -17.75 -18.91 6.20
CA PRO A 44 -18.76 -19.35 5.22
C PRO A 44 -20.06 -19.83 5.86
N LYS A 45 -19.98 -20.54 6.99
CA LYS A 45 -21.15 -21.01 7.76
C LYS A 45 -22.04 -19.86 8.24
N ARG A 46 -21.47 -18.70 8.57
CA ARG A 46 -22.25 -17.51 8.97
C ARG A 46 -23.04 -16.98 7.78
N ILE A 47 -22.42 -16.90 6.61
CA ILE A 47 -23.08 -16.43 5.38
C ILE A 47 -24.22 -17.36 5.00
N MET A 48 -23.97 -18.68 5.03
CA MET A 48 -25.00 -19.69 4.76
C MET A 48 -26.22 -19.53 5.68
N ARG A 49 -25.98 -19.36 7.00
CA ARG A 49 -27.06 -19.09 7.97
C ARG A 49 -27.82 -17.80 7.67
N THR A 50 -27.13 -16.73 7.27
CA THR A 50 -27.78 -15.45 6.93
C THR A 50 -28.69 -15.56 5.71
N VAL A 51 -28.34 -16.39 4.73
CA VAL A 51 -29.09 -16.51 3.46
C VAL A 51 -30.02 -17.72 3.43
N GLY A 52 -30.00 -18.55 4.48
CA GLY A 52 -30.79 -19.79 4.54
C GLY A 52 -30.29 -20.91 3.64
N ALA A 53 -29.01 -20.91 3.24
CA ALA A 53 -28.44 -21.97 2.40
C ALA A 53 -28.13 -23.24 3.21
N ARG A 54 -28.27 -24.39 2.56
CA ARG A 54 -28.06 -25.71 3.16
C ARG A 54 -26.61 -26.18 2.94
N ASP A 55 -26.15 -27.14 3.74
CA ASP A 55 -24.83 -27.74 3.55
C ASP A 55 -24.67 -28.43 2.19
N ASP A 56 -25.76 -28.95 1.61
CA ASP A 56 -25.75 -29.53 0.27
C ASP A 56 -25.40 -28.51 -0.81
N ASP A 57 -25.89 -27.26 -0.69
CA ASP A 57 -25.56 -26.18 -1.63
C ASP A 57 -24.05 -25.90 -1.62
N MET A 58 -23.45 -25.87 -0.43
CA MET A 58 -22.01 -25.70 -0.28
C MET A 58 -21.24 -26.89 -0.85
N ARG A 59 -21.68 -28.12 -0.60
CA ARG A 59 -21.07 -29.33 -1.16
C ARG A 59 -21.12 -29.33 -2.69
N ILE A 60 -22.21 -28.87 -3.30
CA ILE A 60 -22.33 -28.72 -4.75
C ILE A 60 -21.27 -27.74 -5.28
N LEU A 61 -21.13 -26.56 -4.64
CA LEU A 61 -20.13 -25.56 -5.04
C LEU A 61 -18.69 -26.08 -4.93
N VAL A 62 -18.39 -26.87 -3.90
CA VAL A 62 -17.07 -27.49 -3.72
C VAL A 62 -16.83 -28.61 -4.74
N SER A 63 -17.81 -29.49 -4.92
CA SER A 63 -17.75 -30.62 -5.86
C SER A 63 -17.56 -30.16 -7.30
N LYS A 64 -18.35 -29.17 -7.75
CA LYS A 64 -18.20 -28.53 -9.07
C LYS A 64 -17.03 -27.55 -9.15
N ARG A 65 -16.22 -27.42 -8.09
CA ARG A 65 -15.03 -26.56 -8.02
C ARG A 65 -15.33 -25.08 -8.30
N PHE A 66 -16.47 -24.55 -7.89
CA PHE A 66 -16.71 -23.10 -7.88
C PHE A 66 -16.08 -22.44 -6.64
N VAL A 67 -15.94 -23.23 -5.57
CA VAL A 67 -15.29 -22.85 -4.32
C VAL A 67 -14.20 -23.87 -3.99
N LEU A 68 -13.07 -23.41 -3.46
CA LEU A 68 -12.02 -24.26 -2.90
C LEU A 68 -12.02 -24.10 -1.38
N THR A 69 -11.80 -25.20 -0.67
CA THR A 69 -11.81 -25.28 0.79
C THR A 69 -10.42 -25.61 1.32
N PHE A 70 -10.08 -25.07 2.47
CA PHE A 70 -8.85 -25.37 3.22
C PHE A 70 -9.18 -26.11 4.52
N ASP A 71 -8.18 -26.76 5.12
CA ASP A 71 -8.36 -27.61 6.31
C ASP A 71 -8.80 -26.84 7.55
N ASN A 72 -8.45 -25.56 7.64
CA ASN A 72 -8.89 -24.67 8.72
C ASN A 72 -10.33 -24.13 8.55
N GLY A 73 -11.03 -24.55 7.50
CA GLY A 73 -12.42 -24.16 7.23
C GLY A 73 -12.57 -22.82 6.48
N VAL A 74 -11.46 -22.17 6.12
CA VAL A 74 -11.44 -21.03 5.19
C VAL A 74 -11.77 -21.53 3.79
N ILE A 75 -12.41 -20.68 3.00
CA ILE A 75 -12.70 -20.96 1.60
C ILE A 75 -12.26 -19.82 0.70
N VAL A 76 -12.05 -20.12 -0.57
CA VAL A 76 -11.77 -19.12 -1.61
C VAL A 76 -12.65 -19.35 -2.83
N ILE A 77 -13.12 -18.26 -3.42
CA ILE A 77 -13.85 -18.30 -4.69
C ILE A 77 -12.87 -18.56 -5.83
N LYS A 78 -13.03 -19.68 -6.54
CA LYS A 78 -12.08 -20.09 -7.59
C LYS A 78 -11.91 -19.05 -8.70
N HIS A 79 -13.01 -18.41 -9.09
CA HIS A 79 -13.04 -17.49 -10.23
C HIS A 79 -12.88 -16.03 -9.81
N TRP A 80 -12.38 -15.76 -8.61
CA TRP A 80 -12.36 -14.39 -8.06
C TRP A 80 -11.65 -13.39 -8.96
N ARG A 81 -10.44 -13.70 -9.43
CA ARG A 81 -9.65 -12.83 -10.32
C ARG A 81 -10.24 -12.69 -11.73
N MET A 82 -11.19 -13.56 -12.10
CA MET A 82 -11.98 -13.41 -13.33
C MET A 82 -13.16 -12.45 -13.14
N HIS A 83 -13.74 -12.46 -11.95
CA HIS A 83 -14.86 -11.63 -11.56
C HIS A 83 -14.45 -10.18 -11.25
N ASN A 84 -13.40 -10.04 -10.45
CA ASN A 84 -12.99 -8.76 -9.89
C ASN A 84 -11.54 -8.47 -10.26
N CYS A 85 -11.34 -7.35 -10.95
CA CYS A 85 -10.03 -6.72 -11.10
C CYS A 85 -9.99 -5.54 -10.15
N ILE A 86 -9.13 -5.60 -9.14
CA ILE A 86 -8.99 -4.54 -8.14
C ILE A 86 -7.76 -3.72 -8.48
N SER A 87 -7.91 -2.39 -8.48
CA SER A 87 -6.79 -1.47 -8.68
C SER A 87 -5.77 -1.62 -7.56
N GLN A 88 -4.48 -1.53 -7.89
CA GLN A 88 -3.38 -1.67 -6.92
C GLN A 88 -3.57 -0.77 -5.68
N ASN A 89 -3.96 0.49 -5.87
CA ASN A 89 -4.19 1.46 -4.78
C ASN A 89 -5.37 1.13 -3.83
N ARG A 90 -6.19 0.12 -4.13
CA ARG A 90 -7.35 -0.30 -3.30
C ARG A 90 -7.23 -1.73 -2.77
N TYR A 91 -6.43 -2.57 -3.43
CA TYR A 91 -6.19 -3.95 -3.06
C TYR A 91 -5.67 -4.19 -1.63
N HIS A 92 -6.49 -4.76 -0.73
CA HIS A 92 -5.99 -5.21 0.58
C HIS A 92 -5.71 -6.72 0.53
N GLU A 93 -4.50 -7.12 0.87
CA GLU A 93 -4.16 -8.55 0.91
C GLU A 93 -4.98 -9.28 1.98
N THR A 94 -5.37 -10.52 1.66
CA THR A 94 -6.06 -11.40 2.62
C THR A 94 -5.20 -11.71 3.84
N GLN A 95 -5.86 -11.87 4.99
CA GLN A 95 -5.22 -12.38 6.20
C GLN A 95 -4.79 -13.85 6.08
N TYR A 96 -5.36 -14.60 5.12
CA TYR A 96 -5.10 -16.02 4.87
C TYR A 96 -3.90 -16.23 3.94
N THR A 97 -2.77 -15.62 4.30
CA THR A 97 -1.57 -15.57 3.44
C THR A 97 -0.96 -16.95 3.19
N ASP A 98 -1.04 -17.86 4.16
CA ASP A 98 -0.50 -19.21 4.03
C ASP A 98 -1.32 -20.03 3.04
N GLU A 99 -2.65 -19.99 3.12
CA GLU A 99 -3.55 -20.63 2.16
C GLU A 99 -3.37 -20.04 0.76
N LYS A 100 -3.23 -18.72 0.65
CA LYS A 100 -2.99 -18.03 -0.61
C LYS A 100 -1.70 -18.48 -1.28
N ARG A 101 -0.61 -18.71 -0.55
CA ARG A 101 0.66 -19.22 -1.09
C ARG A 101 0.54 -20.62 -1.68
N THR A 102 -0.40 -21.44 -1.19
CA THR A 102 -0.63 -22.78 -1.75
C THR A 102 -1.40 -22.77 -3.07
N LEU A 103 -2.04 -21.64 -3.40
CA LEU A 103 -2.80 -21.52 -4.64
C LEU A 103 -1.90 -21.13 -5.81
N LEU A 104 -2.28 -21.65 -6.96
CA LEU A 104 -1.70 -21.33 -8.26
C LEU A 104 -2.76 -20.62 -9.12
N LEU A 105 -2.30 -19.75 -10.00
CA LEU A 105 -3.14 -19.06 -10.97
C LEU A 105 -2.98 -19.71 -12.34
N LYS A 106 -4.10 -20.12 -12.94
CA LYS A 106 -4.14 -20.59 -14.34
C LYS A 106 -4.11 -19.42 -15.31
N ASP A 107 -3.81 -19.69 -16.58
CA ASP A 107 -3.82 -18.70 -17.66
C ASP A 107 -5.16 -17.95 -17.77
N ASN A 108 -6.26 -18.65 -17.47
CA ASN A 108 -7.61 -18.08 -17.47
C ASN A 108 -7.95 -17.26 -16.21
N LYS A 109 -6.98 -17.01 -15.31
CA LYS A 109 -7.13 -16.31 -14.03
C LYS A 109 -7.99 -17.03 -12.98
N SER A 110 -8.24 -18.32 -13.13
CA SER A 110 -8.87 -19.11 -12.08
C SER A 110 -7.83 -19.68 -11.12
N TYR A 111 -8.19 -19.78 -9.84
CA TYR A 111 -7.37 -20.42 -8.83
C TYR A 111 -7.35 -21.94 -8.99
N SER A 112 -6.25 -22.56 -8.60
CA SER A 112 -6.05 -24.00 -8.64
C SER A 112 -5.08 -24.44 -7.55
N THR A 113 -5.23 -25.66 -7.05
CA THR A 113 -4.29 -26.25 -6.07
C THR A 113 -3.22 -27.14 -6.71
N THR A 114 -3.34 -27.42 -8.02
CA THR A 114 -2.55 -28.45 -8.71
C THR A 114 -1.78 -27.97 -9.94
N HIS A 115 -2.27 -26.94 -10.64
CA HIS A 115 -1.71 -26.49 -11.92
C HIS A 115 -1.79 -24.97 -12.02
N GLY A 116 -0.74 -24.35 -12.56
CA GLY A 116 -0.68 -22.91 -12.80
C GLY A 116 0.66 -22.34 -12.37
N VAL A 117 0.76 -21.02 -12.38
CA VAL A 117 1.91 -20.27 -11.90
C VAL A 117 1.66 -19.75 -10.49
N PRO A 118 2.69 -19.64 -9.63
CA PRO A 118 2.58 -18.96 -8.34
C PRO A 118 2.08 -17.52 -8.54
N MET A 119 1.25 -17.05 -7.61
CA MET A 119 0.76 -15.67 -7.64
C MET A 119 1.84 -14.72 -7.13
N ASP A 120 2.16 -13.70 -7.91
CA ASP A 120 3.03 -12.59 -7.50
C ASP A 120 2.21 -11.29 -7.44
N ASP A 121 1.63 -11.03 -6.28
CA ASP A 121 0.90 -9.80 -5.99
C ASP A 121 1.80 -8.69 -5.44
N SER A 122 3.13 -8.86 -5.44
CA SER A 122 4.08 -7.92 -4.83
C SER A 122 3.87 -6.49 -5.34
N LYS A 123 3.61 -6.34 -6.65
CA LYS A 123 3.33 -5.03 -7.28
C LYS A 123 2.02 -4.39 -6.82
N MET A 124 1.02 -5.18 -6.42
CA MET A 124 -0.25 -4.66 -5.89
C MET A 124 -0.12 -4.20 -4.43
N ILE A 125 0.68 -4.92 -3.64
CA ILE A 125 0.95 -4.63 -2.23
C ILE A 125 1.85 -3.39 -2.09
N GLU A 126 2.91 -3.29 -2.91
CA GLU A 126 3.84 -2.17 -2.91
C GLU A 126 3.19 -0.83 -3.28
N ALA A 127 2.15 -0.85 -4.13
CA ALA A 127 1.41 0.35 -4.51
C ALA A 127 0.61 0.99 -3.36
N GLN A 128 0.37 0.23 -2.28
CA GLN A 128 -0.31 0.70 -1.07
C GLN A 128 0.61 1.07 0.08
N GLY A 129 1.93 0.94 -0.10
CA GLY A 129 2.95 1.30 0.87
C GLY A 129 3.10 2.81 1.10
N GLY A 130 1.99 3.49 1.42
CA GLY A 130 1.96 4.65 2.30
C GLY A 130 1.39 4.17 3.64
N THR A 131 2.27 4.05 4.64
CA THR A 131 2.02 3.81 6.08
C THR A 131 0.56 3.52 6.51
N PRO A 132 0.25 2.32 7.02
CA PRO A 132 -0.90 2.13 7.88
C PRO A 132 -0.62 2.75 9.25
N VAL A 133 -1.42 3.73 9.64
CA VAL A 133 -1.65 4.06 11.06
C VAL A 133 -2.54 2.95 11.62
N THR A 134 -1.96 2.00 12.35
CA THR A 134 -2.73 1.10 13.23
C THR A 134 -2.69 1.67 14.63
N LEU A 135 -3.86 2.16 15.07
CA LEU A 135 -4.18 2.39 16.47
C LEU A 135 -4.07 1.05 17.20
N GLU A 136 -3.12 1.06 18.14
CA GLU A 136 -2.89 0.24 19.32
C GLU A 136 -3.90 -0.89 19.61
N ASP A 137 -3.37 -2.12 19.68
CA ASP A 137 -3.54 -2.90 20.90
C ASP A 137 -2.24 -3.66 21.20
N GLN A 138 -1.74 -3.46 22.42
CA GLN A 138 -0.45 -3.94 22.90
C GLN A 138 -0.53 -5.43 23.29
N VAL A 139 0.34 -6.28 22.72
CA VAL A 139 1.03 -7.32 23.51
C VAL A 139 2.42 -7.56 22.92
N MET A 140 3.42 -7.42 23.78
CA MET A 140 4.85 -7.64 23.53
C MET A 140 5.20 -9.14 23.45
N SER A 141 6.09 -9.53 22.52
CA SER A 141 7.19 -10.47 22.79
C SER A 141 8.13 -10.65 21.57
N ALA A 142 9.44 -10.42 21.82
CA ALA A 142 10.71 -10.87 21.21
C ALA A 142 10.70 -11.60 19.83
N GLU A 143 11.64 -11.45 18.87
CA GLU A 143 13.03 -10.97 18.78
C GLU A 143 13.43 -10.78 17.27
N LYS A 144 14.53 -10.06 16.98
CA LYS A 144 14.99 -9.43 15.69
C LYS A 144 15.72 -10.39 14.68
N PRO A 145 16.24 -9.99 13.47
CA PRO A 145 16.20 -8.69 12.74
C PRO A 145 15.76 -8.76 11.24
N LYS A 146 15.28 -7.65 10.65
CA LYS A 146 15.17 -7.46 9.18
C LYS A 146 16.22 -6.43 8.71
N ARG A 147 17.15 -6.87 7.85
CA ARG A 147 18.19 -6.04 7.25
C ARG A 147 17.67 -5.47 5.92
N ASN A 148 17.22 -4.22 5.93
CA ASN A 148 17.03 -3.41 4.72
C ASN A 148 18.14 -2.35 4.73
N ASP A 149 19.34 -2.71 4.27
CA ASP A 149 20.48 -1.80 4.17
C ASP A 149 20.20 -0.79 3.05
N TYR A 150 19.81 0.43 3.42
CA TYR A 150 20.04 1.59 2.57
C TYR A 150 21.55 1.88 2.58
N PRO A 151 22.12 2.46 1.51
CA PRO A 151 23.53 2.85 1.51
C PRO A 151 23.83 3.78 2.69
N ASP A 152 25.00 3.60 3.33
CA ASP A 152 25.45 4.40 4.48
C ASP A 152 25.35 5.91 4.21
N ASP A 153 25.63 6.31 2.97
CA ASP A 153 25.56 7.68 2.48
C ASP A 153 24.14 8.29 2.55
N PHE A 154 23.12 7.48 2.27
CA PHE A 154 21.73 7.90 2.38
C PHE A 154 21.25 7.92 3.84
N GLU A 155 21.69 6.96 4.65
CA GLU A 155 21.41 6.98 6.10
C GLU A 155 22.01 8.22 6.77
N ALA A 156 23.22 8.62 6.37
CA ALA A 156 23.86 9.85 6.84
C ALA A 156 23.09 11.12 6.46
N PHE A 157 22.59 11.20 5.22
CA PHE A 157 21.67 12.27 4.80
C PHE A 157 20.36 12.25 5.60
N TRP A 158 19.79 11.06 5.78
CA TRP A 158 18.50 10.85 6.43
C TRP A 158 18.52 11.17 7.94
N ALA A 159 19.65 10.89 8.59
CA ALA A 159 19.87 11.21 10.00
C ALA A 159 19.79 12.71 10.27
N GLU A 160 20.30 13.51 9.34
CA GLU A 160 20.44 14.96 9.46
C GLU A 160 19.15 15.74 9.14
N TYR A 161 18.22 15.13 8.41
CA TYR A 161 17.02 15.81 7.94
C TYR A 161 15.97 15.99 9.06
N PRO A 162 15.40 17.21 9.23
CA PRO A 162 14.57 17.55 10.40
C PRO A 162 13.23 16.79 10.44
N LYS A 163 12.67 16.43 9.27
CA LYS A 163 11.37 15.75 9.16
C LYS A 163 11.48 14.41 8.46
N LYS A 164 11.46 13.32 9.23
CA LYS A 164 11.63 11.95 8.76
C LYS A 164 10.30 11.34 8.33
N ALA A 165 9.90 11.62 7.09
CA ALA A 165 8.69 11.08 6.49
C ALA A 165 8.94 10.60 5.04
N ASP A 166 8.31 9.49 4.65
CA ASP A 166 8.44 8.88 3.32
C ASP A 166 9.87 8.51 2.90
N LYS A 167 10.64 7.82 3.76
CA LYS A 167 12.05 7.44 3.52
C LYS A 167 12.29 6.78 2.15
N GLY A 168 11.38 5.92 1.70
CA GLY A 168 11.50 5.25 0.39
C GLY A 168 11.37 6.20 -0.81
N MET A 169 10.47 7.19 -0.76
CA MET A 169 10.34 8.19 -1.83
C MET A 169 11.46 9.24 -1.77
N ALA A 170 11.91 9.58 -0.56
CA ALA A 170 13.12 10.37 -0.37
C ALA A 170 14.34 9.68 -0.97
N TYR A 171 14.48 8.36 -0.80
CA TYR A 171 15.57 7.58 -1.40
C TYR A 171 15.51 7.57 -2.93
N LYS A 172 14.33 7.39 -3.54
CA LYS A 172 14.17 7.49 -5.00
C LYS A 172 14.57 8.86 -5.54
N LYS A 173 14.20 9.95 -4.85
CA LYS A 173 14.62 11.31 -5.23
C LYS A 173 16.12 11.53 -4.98
N TYR A 174 16.67 11.01 -3.89
CA TYR A 174 18.11 11.02 -3.60
C TYR A 174 18.91 10.33 -4.71
N GLN A 175 18.53 9.11 -5.09
CA GLN A 175 19.15 8.39 -6.22
C GLN A 175 19.04 9.17 -7.54
N ALA A 176 17.92 9.86 -7.78
CA ALA A 176 17.77 10.72 -8.95
C ALA A 176 18.77 11.88 -8.94
N ARG A 177 19.09 12.46 -7.78
CA ARG A 177 20.10 13.52 -7.65
C ARG A 177 21.53 13.02 -7.77
N ILE A 178 21.82 11.84 -7.23
CA ILE A 178 23.10 11.15 -7.51
C ILE A 178 23.26 10.94 -9.02
N LYS A 179 22.21 10.46 -9.71
CA LYS A 179 22.23 10.26 -11.18
C LYS A 179 22.33 11.58 -11.96
N SER A 180 21.83 12.68 -11.41
CA SER A 180 21.99 14.03 -11.98
C SER A 180 23.36 14.66 -11.73
N GLY A 181 24.27 13.97 -11.04
CA GLY A 181 25.65 14.42 -10.84
C GLY A 181 25.95 15.06 -9.48
N PHE A 182 25.01 15.07 -8.53
CA PHE A 182 25.23 15.59 -7.18
C PHE A 182 25.88 14.53 -6.30
N SER A 183 26.86 14.93 -5.49
CA SER A 183 27.54 14.03 -4.56
C SER A 183 26.70 13.80 -3.29
N PRO A 184 26.86 12.63 -2.64
CA PRO A 184 26.25 12.37 -1.34
C PRO A 184 26.53 13.43 -0.26
N GLU A 185 27.76 13.96 -0.27
CA GLU A 185 28.23 14.99 0.66
C GLU A 185 27.48 16.32 0.49
N GLU A 186 27.25 16.76 -0.76
CA GLU A 186 26.50 17.99 -1.05
C GLU A 186 25.04 17.88 -0.60
N LEU A 187 24.40 16.74 -0.86
CA LEU A 187 23.01 16.51 -0.43
C LEU A 187 22.91 16.49 1.10
N ARG A 188 23.87 15.88 1.79
CA ARG A 188 23.94 15.88 3.25
C ARG A 188 24.15 17.28 3.82
N LEU A 189 25.03 18.07 3.20
CA LEU A 189 25.27 19.46 3.59
C LEU A 189 23.99 20.29 3.45
N ALA A 190 23.26 20.12 2.35
CA ALA A 190 21.98 20.78 2.12
C ALA A 190 20.94 20.42 3.20
N ALA A 191 20.85 19.15 3.60
CA ALA A 191 19.95 18.70 4.66
C ALA A 191 20.30 19.33 6.02
N ARG A 192 21.59 19.40 6.35
CA ARG A 192 22.08 20.05 7.58
C ARG A 192 21.70 21.53 7.61
N ASN A 193 22.01 22.26 6.54
CA ASN A 193 21.72 23.69 6.45
C ASN A 193 20.22 23.96 6.54
N TYR A 194 19.41 23.12 5.90
CA TYR A 194 17.96 23.21 5.99
C TYR A 194 17.44 22.95 7.41
N ARG A 195 17.99 21.96 8.12
CA ARG A 195 17.67 21.69 9.53
C ARG A 195 17.95 22.91 10.41
N ILE A 196 19.15 23.48 10.30
CA ILE A 196 19.58 24.65 11.08
C ILE A 196 18.65 25.84 10.83
N GLU A 197 18.29 26.10 9.58
CA GLU A 197 17.38 27.20 9.23
C GLU A 197 15.97 26.99 9.81
N CYS A 198 15.46 25.74 9.81
CA CYS A 198 14.19 25.40 10.46
C CYS A 198 14.24 25.59 11.99
N GLU A 199 15.34 25.19 12.64
CA GLU A 199 15.56 25.38 14.08
C GLU A 199 15.64 26.87 14.42
N ARG A 200 16.39 27.67 13.65
CA ARG A 200 16.54 29.12 13.84
C ARG A 200 15.22 29.88 13.71
N LYS A 201 14.37 29.48 12.76
CA LYS A 201 13.06 30.11 12.51
C LYS A 201 11.94 29.57 13.39
N HIS A 202 12.22 28.60 14.27
CA HIS A 202 11.20 27.86 15.02
C HIS A 202 10.06 27.38 14.11
N THR A 203 10.43 26.85 12.95
CA THR A 203 9.44 26.44 11.94
C THR A 203 8.65 25.25 12.47
N ASP A 204 7.33 25.39 12.53
CA ASP A 204 6.45 24.30 12.92
C ASP A 204 6.61 23.11 11.97
N SER A 205 6.60 21.91 12.55
CA SER A 205 6.69 20.60 11.88
C SER A 205 5.79 20.45 10.64
N GLN A 206 4.64 21.13 10.61
CA GLN A 206 3.74 21.16 9.45
C GLN A 206 4.30 21.92 8.24
N TYR A 207 5.11 22.96 8.46
CA TYR A 207 5.74 23.78 7.41
C TYR A 207 7.15 23.32 7.02
N ILE A 208 7.75 22.40 7.79
CA ILE A 208 9.00 21.75 7.40
C ILE A 208 8.74 20.86 6.17
N LYS A 209 9.49 21.12 5.09
CA LYS A 209 9.41 20.38 3.83
C LYS A 209 9.74 18.91 4.10
N HIS A 210 9.07 18.01 3.38
CA HIS A 210 9.44 16.61 3.35
C HIS A 210 10.70 16.42 2.51
N ALA A 211 11.56 15.46 2.86
CA ALA A 211 12.78 15.16 2.12
C ALA A 211 12.52 14.88 0.61
N LYS A 212 11.39 14.24 0.27
CA LYS A 212 10.98 14.03 -1.14
C LYS A 212 10.72 15.33 -1.92
N THR A 213 10.23 16.37 -1.22
CA THR A 213 9.94 17.69 -1.78
C THR A 213 11.20 18.53 -1.82
N PHE A 214 12.05 18.41 -0.80
CA PHE A 214 13.36 19.04 -0.74
C PHE A 214 14.30 18.55 -1.84
N LEU A 215 14.32 17.24 -2.12
CA LEU A 215 15.04 16.63 -3.25
C LEU A 215 14.21 16.59 -4.55
N GLY A 216 13.09 17.32 -4.58
CA GLY A 216 12.12 17.35 -5.68
C GLY A 216 12.68 17.93 -6.98
N ASP A 217 11.86 17.92 -8.03
CA ASP A 217 12.31 18.28 -9.40
C ASP A 217 12.60 19.77 -9.58
N ALA A 218 12.02 20.62 -8.73
CA ALA A 218 12.36 22.04 -8.62
C ALA A 218 13.67 22.30 -7.85
N THR A 219 14.41 21.24 -7.51
CA THR A 219 15.69 21.26 -6.79
C THR A 219 15.81 22.27 -5.63
N PRO A 220 14.86 22.33 -4.67
CA PRO A 220 14.94 23.30 -3.56
C PRO A 220 16.17 23.15 -2.65
N PHE A 221 16.86 22.02 -2.75
CA PHE A 221 18.07 21.74 -1.98
C PHE A 221 19.30 22.51 -2.50
N MET A 222 19.27 23.05 -3.73
CA MET A 222 20.38 23.83 -4.31
C MET A 222 20.69 25.09 -3.51
N ASP A 223 19.63 25.77 -3.05
CA ASP A 223 19.72 26.97 -2.21
C ASP A 223 20.50 26.73 -0.90
N TYR A 224 20.73 25.45 -0.55
CA TYR A 224 21.41 25.02 0.67
C TYR A 224 22.75 24.30 0.39
N ILE A 225 23.14 24.16 -0.89
CA ILE A 225 24.45 23.64 -1.33
C ILE A 225 25.42 24.80 -1.62
N GLU A 226 24.93 25.90 -2.20
CA GLU A 226 25.78 27.03 -2.56
C GLU A 226 26.23 27.82 -1.33
N LYS A 227 27.55 28.02 -1.23
CA LYS A 227 28.23 28.78 -0.17
C LYS A 227 27.77 30.24 -0.16
N GLU A 228 27.56 30.74 1.07
CA GLU A 228 27.46 32.15 1.50
C GLU A 228 27.73 33.22 0.43
N LYS A 229 26.73 34.07 0.17
CA LYS A 229 26.94 35.51 -0.06
C LYS A 229 25.76 36.32 0.44
N SER A 230 26.07 37.27 1.32
CA SER A 230 25.30 38.48 1.70
C SER A 230 24.19 38.30 2.75
N GLN A 231 24.57 38.20 4.02
CA GLN A 231 23.87 39.01 5.03
C GLN A 231 24.49 40.41 4.99
N GLU A 232 23.88 41.33 4.25
CA GLU A 232 24.06 42.75 4.55
C GLU A 232 23.23 43.07 5.81
N PRO A 233 23.78 43.83 6.77
CA PRO A 233 23.03 44.27 7.93
C PRO A 233 22.02 45.33 7.49
N ASP A 234 20.74 45.14 7.84
CA ASP A 234 19.72 46.19 7.69
C ASP A 234 20.12 47.41 8.56
N SER A 235 20.84 48.34 7.94
CA SER A 235 21.05 49.67 8.47
C SER A 235 19.95 50.59 7.94
N ASN A 236 19.11 51.04 8.88
CA ASN A 236 18.56 52.39 8.93
C ASN A 236 17.56 52.81 7.82
N GLY A 237 16.27 52.84 8.20
CA GLY A 237 15.20 53.52 7.47
C GLY A 237 14.13 54.01 8.44
N GLY A 238 14.47 55.01 9.25
CA GLY A 238 13.52 55.69 10.12
C GLY A 238 12.47 56.49 9.34
N ALA A 239 11.22 56.31 9.79
CA ALA A 239 10.06 57.21 9.85
C ALA A 239 9.59 57.98 8.60
N ASP A 240 8.27 57.90 8.32
CA ASP A 240 7.42 59.09 8.48
C ASP A 240 5.94 58.70 8.73
N PHE A 241 5.38 59.12 9.87
CA PHE A 241 4.02 58.80 10.32
C PHE A 241 3.21 60.09 10.56
N ASP A 242 3.35 61.09 9.69
CA ASP A 242 2.62 62.37 9.79
C ASP A 242 1.63 62.62 8.65
N LYS A 243 1.15 61.55 7.96
CA LYS A 243 0.18 61.67 6.85
C LYS A 243 -1.29 61.41 7.26
N TYR A 244 -1.58 61.24 8.55
CA TYR A 244 -2.93 60.88 9.03
C TYR A 244 -3.43 61.70 10.23
N LEU A 245 -2.98 62.95 10.39
CA LEU A 245 -3.61 63.94 11.24
C LEU A 245 -3.98 65.20 10.45
#